data_AF-N9TC18-F1
#
_entry.id   AF-N9TC18-F1
#
_cell.length_a   1.000
_cell.length_b   1.000
_cell.length_c   1.000
_cell.angle_alpha   90.00
_cell.angle_beta   90.00
_cell.angle_gamma   90.00
#
_symmetry.space_group_name_H-M   'P 1'
#
loop_
_entity.id
_entity.type
_entity.pdbx_description
1 polymer ?
#
loop_
_entity_poly.entity_id
_entity_poly.type
_entity_poly.pdbx_seq_one_letter_code
_entity_poly.pdbx_strand_id
1 'polypeptide(L)'
;MIFFVFFVGTEDSKISLQRFYETLNILETTKDPKSTAQRMCLPEELVNYWYENALNLANIKSKKGNPRLFSIGSSTHLKPAMLDSAEELHAVTYFFEHLQKIARKKPTQIAYVLNVFLNRVTASHTGIHYRWKDIDQLEHFYSQVKALFPHQFWHLLGQDLVQLLDKKKQPLLVKLAKSSTTDHPTTQEEFPRLQLYSVKDGHALAAFKFCLHLACIGRPRSLELQVEGLKITTCG
;
A
#
# COMPACT_ATOMS: atom_id res chain seq x y z
N MET A 1 -1.98 18.40 -19.79
CA MET A 1 -1.79 18.78 -18.37
C MET A 1 -1.07 17.63 -17.66
N ILE A 2 0.17 17.84 -17.17
CA ILE A 2 1.14 16.77 -16.82
C ILE A 2 0.86 16.09 -15.46
N PHE A 3 0.02 16.69 -14.61
CA PHE A 3 -0.16 16.27 -13.21
C PHE A 3 -0.78 14.88 -13.00
N PHE A 4 -1.45 14.32 -14.00
CA PHE A 4 -2.15 13.03 -13.90
C PHE A 4 -1.37 11.84 -14.48
N VAL A 5 -0.11 12.06 -14.89
CA VAL A 5 0.70 11.04 -15.57
C VAL A 5 1.56 10.22 -14.60
N PHE A 6 1.88 10.80 -13.44
CA PHE A 6 2.83 10.23 -12.48
C PHE A 6 2.17 10.00 -11.13
N PHE A 7 2.70 9.02 -10.38
CA PHE A 7 2.34 8.85 -8.99
C PHE A 7 2.83 10.06 -8.17
N VAL A 8 1.95 10.61 -7.36
CA VAL A 8 2.28 11.73 -6.47
C VAL A 8 3.28 11.28 -5.41
N GLY A 9 4.18 12.18 -4.99
CA GLY A 9 5.25 11.86 -4.04
C GLY A 9 6.49 11.26 -4.69
N THR A 10 6.46 11.05 -6.01
CA THR A 10 7.62 10.64 -6.80
C THR A 10 8.27 11.86 -7.47
N GLU A 11 9.56 11.76 -7.80
CA GLU A 11 10.36 12.82 -8.43
C GLU A 11 9.64 13.44 -9.64
N ASP A 12 9.03 12.60 -10.47
CA ASP A 12 8.40 13.01 -11.73
C ASP A 12 7.10 13.79 -11.55
N SER A 13 6.41 13.59 -10.43
CA SER A 13 5.19 14.33 -10.11
C SER A 13 5.45 15.80 -9.78
N LYS A 14 6.69 16.15 -9.41
CA LYS A 14 7.08 17.48 -8.89
C LYS A 14 6.29 17.91 -7.64
N ILE A 15 5.62 16.97 -6.97
CA ILE A 15 4.86 17.18 -5.74
C ILE A 15 5.46 16.24 -4.71
N SER A 16 6.06 16.81 -3.66
CA SER A 16 6.66 16.00 -2.59
C SER A 16 5.59 15.20 -1.84
N LEU A 17 6.00 14.05 -1.29
CA LEU A 17 5.12 13.23 -0.47
C LEU A 17 4.56 14.01 0.73
N GLN A 18 5.39 14.85 1.35
CA GLN A 18 4.97 15.72 2.45
C GLN A 18 3.84 16.66 2.02
N ARG A 19 4.01 17.39 0.91
CA ARG A 19 2.98 18.32 0.41
C ARG A 19 1.68 17.59 0.05
N PHE A 20 1.80 16.40 -0.53
CA PHE A 20 0.64 15.55 -0.80
C PHE A 20 -0.09 15.15 0.49
N TYR A 21 0.64 14.67 1.49
CA TYR A 21 0.07 14.26 2.77
C TYR A 21 -0.58 15.42 3.53
N GLU A 22 0.06 16.60 3.52
CA GLU A 22 -0.50 17.84 4.09
C GLU A 22 -1.80 18.26 3.38
N THR A 23 -1.86 18.11 2.05
CA THR A 23 -3.09 18.36 1.29
C THR A 23 -4.21 17.42 1.75
N LEU A 24 -3.92 16.12 1.93
CA LEU A 24 -4.88 15.14 2.44
C LEU A 24 -5.32 15.44 3.89
N ASN A 25 -4.43 15.94 4.75
CA ASN A 25 -4.78 16.39 6.11
C ASN A 25 -5.82 17.52 6.10
N ILE A 26 -5.63 18.52 5.22
CA ILE A 26 -6.56 19.64 5.09
C ILE A 26 -7.90 19.15 4.55
N LEU A 27 -7.88 18.28 3.53
CA LEU A 27 -9.10 17.66 2.97
C LEU A 27 -9.88 16.84 4.01
N GLU A 28 -9.19 16.09 4.85
CA GLU A 28 -9.80 15.28 5.92
C GLU A 28 -10.56 16.14 6.93
N THR A 29 -10.04 17.34 7.21
CA THR A 29 -10.65 18.28 8.17
C THR A 29 -11.74 19.14 7.54
N THR A 30 -11.49 19.68 6.34
CA THR A 30 -12.35 20.71 5.73
C THR A 30 -13.41 20.13 4.80
N LYS A 31 -13.14 18.97 4.18
CA LYS A 31 -13.97 18.38 3.11
C LYS A 31 -14.23 19.34 1.94
N ASP A 32 -13.31 20.26 1.70
CA ASP A 32 -13.44 21.29 0.66
C ASP A 32 -12.21 21.26 -0.28
N PRO A 33 -12.30 20.53 -1.41
CA PRO A 33 -11.22 20.47 -2.39
C PRO A 33 -10.84 21.81 -3.00
N LYS A 34 -11.81 22.71 -3.19
CA LYS A 34 -11.59 24.00 -3.83
C LYS A 34 -10.77 24.93 -2.95
N SER A 35 -11.19 25.10 -1.69
CA SER A 35 -10.44 25.89 -0.71
C SER A 35 -9.06 25.28 -0.42
N THR A 36 -8.99 23.95 -0.34
CA THR A 36 -7.70 23.23 -0.16
C THR A 36 -6.75 23.48 -1.33
N ALA A 37 -7.24 23.42 -2.58
CA ALA A 37 -6.44 23.68 -3.77
C ALA A 37 -5.88 25.10 -3.79
N GLN A 38 -6.70 26.09 -3.45
CA GLN A 38 -6.27 27.49 -3.31
C GLN A 38 -5.20 27.64 -2.23
N ARG A 39 -5.44 27.08 -1.03
CA ARG A 39 -4.50 27.14 0.10
C ARG A 39 -3.16 26.49 -0.22
N MET A 40 -3.19 25.36 -0.93
CA MET A 40 -1.99 24.61 -1.27
C MET A 40 -1.33 25.08 -2.56
N CYS A 41 -1.90 26.08 -3.26
CA CYS A 41 -1.48 26.51 -4.60
C CYS A 41 -1.32 25.31 -5.56
N LEU A 42 -2.34 24.45 -5.60
CA LEU A 42 -2.42 23.27 -6.46
C LEU A 42 -3.61 23.40 -7.43
N PRO A 43 -3.59 22.71 -8.59
CA PRO A 43 -4.75 22.67 -9.46
C PRO A 43 -5.97 22.05 -8.77
N GLU A 44 -7.13 22.70 -8.85
CA GLU A 44 -8.38 22.24 -8.21
C GLU A 44 -8.76 20.83 -8.68
N GLU A 45 -8.68 20.55 -9.98
CA GLU A 45 -8.98 19.23 -10.54
C GLU A 45 -8.08 18.13 -9.94
N LEU A 46 -6.82 18.44 -9.69
CA LEU A 46 -5.87 17.49 -9.11
C LEU A 46 -6.21 17.16 -7.65
N VAL A 47 -6.50 18.19 -6.86
CA VAL A 47 -6.88 18.04 -5.45
C VAL A 47 -8.23 17.32 -5.34
N ASN A 48 -9.19 17.66 -6.20
CA ASN A 48 -10.48 16.97 -6.26
C ASN A 48 -10.31 15.50 -6.64
N TYR A 49 -9.45 15.19 -7.61
CA TYR A 49 -9.15 13.80 -8.00
C TYR A 49 -8.59 12.98 -6.84
N TRP A 50 -7.65 13.52 -6.07
CA TRP A 50 -7.14 12.84 -4.87
C TRP A 50 -8.20 12.67 -3.80
N TYR A 51 -9.04 13.69 -3.59
CA TYR A 51 -10.12 13.64 -2.62
C TYR A 51 -11.14 12.55 -2.95
N GLU A 52 -11.59 12.51 -4.20
CA GLU A 52 -12.52 11.47 -4.69
C GLU A 52 -11.90 10.08 -4.60
N ASN A 53 -10.62 9.92 -4.95
CA ASN A 53 -9.93 8.65 -4.75
C ASN A 53 -9.91 8.24 -3.28
N ALA A 54 -9.56 9.14 -2.37
CA ALA A 54 -9.54 8.88 -0.93
C ALA A 54 -10.92 8.48 -0.39
N LEU A 55 -11.98 9.20 -0.78
CA LEU A 55 -13.37 8.86 -0.43
C LEU A 55 -13.78 7.48 -0.96
N ASN A 56 -13.44 7.17 -2.20
CA ASN A 56 -13.76 5.87 -2.80
C ASN A 56 -13.04 4.73 -2.07
N LEU A 57 -11.77 4.92 -1.70
CA LEU A 57 -11.00 3.95 -0.92
C LEU A 57 -11.59 3.76 0.50
N ALA A 58 -12.00 4.83 1.16
CA ALA A 58 -12.65 4.80 2.48
C ALA A 58 -13.94 3.98 2.50
N ASN A 59 -14.65 3.98 1.38
CA ASN A 59 -15.91 3.27 1.20
C ASN A 59 -15.73 1.77 0.90
N ILE A 60 -14.51 1.29 0.62
CA ILE A 60 -14.29 -0.13 0.37
C ILE A 60 -14.59 -0.94 1.63
N LYS A 61 -15.56 -1.85 1.51
CA LYS A 61 -15.96 -2.78 2.57
C LYS A 61 -15.55 -4.21 2.25
N SER A 62 -15.36 -5.00 3.29
CA SER A 62 -15.28 -6.46 3.17
C SER A 62 -16.66 -7.04 2.85
N LYS A 63 -16.72 -8.33 2.50
CA LYS A 63 -17.99 -9.06 2.34
C LYS A 63 -18.89 -9.03 3.59
N LYS A 64 -18.31 -8.77 4.77
CA LYS A 64 -19.02 -8.63 6.04
C LYS A 64 -19.45 -7.17 6.34
N GLY A 65 -19.30 -6.25 5.38
CA GLY A 65 -19.65 -4.84 5.54
C GLY A 65 -18.63 -3.98 6.30
N ASN A 66 -17.60 -4.57 6.90
CA ASN A 66 -16.58 -3.83 7.66
C ASN A 66 -15.65 -3.03 6.74
N PRO A 67 -15.22 -1.80 7.11
CA PRO A 67 -14.22 -1.06 6.35
C PRO A 67 -12.89 -1.84 6.27
N ARG A 68 -12.23 -1.76 5.10
CA ARG A 68 -10.99 -2.54 4.86
C ARG A 68 -9.72 -1.77 5.20
N LEU A 69 -9.69 -0.47 4.92
CA LEU A 69 -8.49 0.36 5.06
C LEU A 69 -8.42 1.09 6.41
N PHE A 70 -9.57 1.30 7.06
CA PHE A 70 -9.69 2.03 8.31
C PHE A 70 -10.36 1.17 9.37
N SER A 71 -9.97 1.33 10.64
CA SER A 71 -10.69 0.71 11.74
C SER A 71 -12.03 1.40 11.96
N ILE A 72 -13.02 0.69 12.49
CA ILE A 72 -14.39 1.21 12.71
C ILE A 72 -14.40 2.43 13.64
N GLY A 73 -13.46 2.51 14.59
CA GLY A 73 -13.30 3.65 15.50
C GLY A 73 -12.25 4.68 15.10
N SER A 74 -11.72 4.62 13.87
CA SER A 74 -10.75 5.61 13.41
C SER A 74 -11.37 7.00 13.32
N SER A 75 -10.68 8.02 13.82
CA SER A 75 -11.03 9.43 13.56
C SER A 75 -10.61 9.91 12.16
N THR A 76 -9.74 9.14 11.50
CA THR A 76 -9.28 9.38 10.13
C THR A 76 -9.99 8.45 9.15
N HIS A 77 -10.42 9.01 8.03
CA HIS A 77 -11.22 8.30 7.03
C HIS A 77 -10.76 8.56 5.60
N LEU A 78 -9.75 9.42 5.36
CA LEU A 78 -9.25 9.68 4.01
C LEU A 78 -7.85 9.13 3.76
N LYS A 79 -7.01 9.07 4.80
CA LYS A 79 -5.60 8.72 4.64
C LYS A 79 -5.05 7.97 5.86
N PRO A 80 -4.02 7.15 5.69
CA PRO A 80 -3.38 6.47 6.82
C PRO A 80 -2.73 7.47 7.77
N ALA A 81 -2.58 7.08 9.04
CA ALA A 81 -1.82 7.84 10.03
C ALA A 81 -0.36 8.04 9.58
N MET A 82 0.22 9.18 9.95
CA MET A 82 1.61 9.51 9.60
C MET A 82 2.56 8.55 10.32
N LEU A 83 3.69 8.26 9.69
CA LEU A 83 4.75 7.43 10.24
C LEU A 83 5.94 8.31 10.60
N ASP A 84 6.59 8.03 11.72
CA ASP A 84 7.66 8.87 12.29
C ASP A 84 8.94 8.10 12.64
N SER A 85 8.89 6.77 12.76
CA SER A 85 10.07 5.97 13.04
C SER A 85 11.07 5.96 11.87
N ALA A 86 12.36 5.84 12.17
CA ALA A 86 13.41 5.90 11.15
C ALA A 86 13.29 4.78 10.10
N GLU A 87 12.92 3.56 10.51
CA GLU A 87 12.76 2.44 9.58
C GLU A 87 11.50 2.57 8.72
N GLU A 88 10.42 3.11 9.29
CA GLU A 88 9.20 3.44 8.54
C GLU A 88 9.50 4.49 7.45
N LEU A 89 10.18 5.58 7.84
CA LEU A 89 10.57 6.65 6.91
C LEU A 89 11.54 6.15 5.84
N HIS A 90 12.46 5.24 6.19
CA HIS A 90 13.35 4.60 5.22
C HIS A 90 12.56 3.79 4.19
N ALA A 91 11.62 2.94 4.65
CA ALA A 91 10.77 2.15 3.75
C ALA A 91 9.88 3.03 2.86
N VAL A 92 9.31 4.11 3.41
CA VAL A 92 8.50 5.09 2.66
C VAL A 92 9.33 5.78 1.58
N THR A 93 10.51 6.30 1.94
CA THR A 93 11.42 6.97 0.99
C THR A 93 11.81 6.03 -0.14
N TYR A 94 12.26 4.82 0.22
CA TYR A 94 12.61 3.79 -0.76
C TYR A 94 11.46 3.48 -1.72
N PHE A 95 10.24 3.34 -1.20
CA PHE A 95 9.07 3.02 -2.02
C PHE A 95 8.80 4.08 -3.08
N PHE A 96 8.72 5.36 -2.70
CA PHE A 96 8.39 6.43 -3.66
C PHE A 96 9.54 6.71 -4.65
N GLU A 97 10.80 6.43 -4.29
CA GLU A 97 11.93 6.47 -5.22
C GLU A 97 11.86 5.36 -6.29
N HIS A 98 11.28 4.21 -5.98
CA HIS A 98 11.22 3.04 -6.88
C HIS A 98 9.90 2.94 -7.64
N LEU A 99 8.80 3.44 -7.07
CA LEU A 99 7.45 3.32 -7.63
C LEU A 99 7.36 3.79 -9.08
N GLN A 100 7.77 5.03 -9.35
CA GLN A 100 7.65 5.59 -10.70
C GLN A 100 8.63 4.95 -11.69
N LYS A 101 9.83 4.56 -11.21
CA LYS A 101 10.83 3.85 -12.02
C LYS A 101 10.31 2.49 -12.50
N ILE A 102 9.61 1.76 -11.63
CA ILE A 102 8.98 0.48 -11.98
C ILE A 102 7.74 0.72 -12.84
N ALA A 103 6.88 1.67 -12.48
CA ALA A 103 5.66 1.99 -13.22
C ALA A 103 5.92 2.34 -14.69
N ARG A 104 7.01 3.06 -15.00
CA ARG A 104 7.44 3.37 -16.37
C ARG A 104 7.74 2.15 -17.21
N LYS A 105 8.40 1.15 -16.60
CA LYS A 105 8.86 -0.06 -17.31
C LYS A 105 7.77 -1.12 -17.36
N LYS A 106 6.97 -1.21 -16.29
CA LYS A 106 5.99 -2.27 -16.05
C LYS A 106 4.74 -1.69 -15.36
N PRO A 107 3.93 -0.88 -16.05
CA PRO A 107 2.75 -0.25 -15.44
C PRO A 107 1.72 -1.29 -14.98
N THR A 108 1.56 -2.39 -15.72
CA THR A 108 0.68 -3.50 -15.37
C THR A 108 1.08 -4.21 -14.07
N GLN A 109 2.38 -4.27 -13.76
CA GLN A 109 2.88 -4.81 -12.50
C GLN A 109 2.41 -3.96 -11.30
N ILE A 110 2.48 -2.63 -11.41
CA ILE A 110 2.02 -1.74 -10.33
C ILE A 110 0.50 -1.83 -10.19
N ALA A 111 -0.25 -1.81 -11.29
CA ALA A 111 -1.69 -1.98 -11.26
C ALA A 111 -2.09 -3.31 -10.59
N TYR A 112 -1.41 -4.41 -10.92
CA TYR A 112 -1.61 -5.71 -10.26
C TYR A 112 -1.35 -5.64 -8.75
N VAL A 113 -0.23 -5.06 -8.32
CA VAL A 113 0.12 -4.91 -6.89
C VAL A 113 -0.96 -4.13 -6.13
N LEU A 114 -1.40 -2.99 -6.66
CA LEU A 114 -2.42 -2.15 -6.02
C LEU A 114 -3.79 -2.86 -5.97
N ASN A 115 -4.16 -3.58 -7.04
CA ASN A 115 -5.40 -4.36 -7.06
C ASN A 115 -5.37 -5.51 -6.04
N VAL A 116 -4.28 -6.26 -5.94
CA VAL A 116 -4.16 -7.32 -4.92
C VAL A 116 -4.21 -6.73 -3.52
N PHE A 117 -3.50 -5.62 -3.28
CA PHE A 117 -3.54 -4.91 -2.01
C PHE A 117 -4.96 -4.54 -1.61
N LEU A 118 -5.70 -3.81 -2.44
CA LEU A 118 -7.06 -3.39 -2.12
C LEU A 118 -8.04 -4.56 -1.96
N ASN A 119 -7.84 -5.64 -2.72
CA ASN A 119 -8.66 -6.84 -2.62
C ASN A 119 -8.33 -7.74 -1.43
N ARG A 120 -7.23 -7.51 -0.71
CA ARG A 120 -6.82 -8.37 0.43
C ARG A 120 -6.57 -7.63 1.74
N VAL A 121 -6.33 -6.33 1.72
CA VAL A 121 -6.06 -5.53 2.91
C VAL A 121 -7.22 -5.61 3.91
N THR A 122 -6.87 -5.61 5.19
CA THR A 122 -7.79 -5.54 6.33
C THR A 122 -7.34 -4.43 7.25
N ALA A 123 -8.23 -3.90 8.09
CA ALA A 123 -7.86 -2.80 8.99
C ALA A 123 -6.90 -3.26 10.10
N SER A 124 -6.99 -4.52 10.53
CA SER A 124 -6.37 -5.02 11.77
C SER A 124 -4.90 -5.44 11.65
N HIS A 125 -4.37 -5.77 10.47
CA HIS A 125 -3.00 -6.32 10.33
C HIS A 125 -2.22 -5.60 9.25
N THR A 126 -0.98 -5.17 9.52
CA THR A 126 -0.12 -4.42 8.57
C THR A 126 0.29 -5.20 7.32
N GLY A 127 0.22 -6.54 7.32
CA GLY A 127 0.52 -7.40 6.17
C GLY A 127 -0.69 -7.83 5.32
N ILE A 128 -0.45 -8.77 4.39
CA ILE A 128 -1.49 -9.43 3.58
C ILE A 128 -1.46 -10.94 3.83
N HIS A 129 -2.62 -11.50 4.21
CA HIS A 129 -2.83 -12.92 4.45
C HIS A 129 -3.24 -13.69 3.19
N TYR A 130 -2.77 -14.93 3.10
CA TYR A 130 -3.22 -15.90 2.11
C TYR A 130 -3.55 -17.23 2.78
N ARG A 131 -4.61 -17.89 2.30
CA ARG A 131 -4.86 -19.29 2.66
C ARG A 131 -3.82 -20.15 1.95
N TRP A 132 -3.47 -21.30 2.54
CA TRP A 132 -2.52 -22.24 1.94
C TRP A 132 -2.89 -22.68 0.51
N LYS A 133 -4.18 -22.88 0.23
CA LYS A 133 -4.65 -23.20 -1.14
C LYS A 133 -4.35 -22.11 -2.18
N ASP A 134 -4.08 -20.88 -1.75
CA ASP A 134 -3.82 -19.72 -2.60
C ASP A 134 -2.34 -19.31 -2.55
N ILE A 135 -1.43 -20.15 -2.04
CA ILE A 135 -0.03 -19.80 -1.80
C ILE A 135 0.74 -19.40 -3.07
N ASP A 136 0.40 -19.99 -4.21
CA ASP A 136 0.97 -19.61 -5.52
C ASP A 136 0.66 -18.16 -5.89
N GLN A 137 -0.51 -17.66 -5.48
CA GLN A 137 -0.85 -16.25 -5.69
C GLN A 137 -0.04 -15.33 -4.76
N LEU A 138 0.35 -15.80 -3.57
CA LEU A 138 1.24 -15.04 -2.69
C LEU A 138 2.67 -14.98 -3.26
N GLU A 139 3.19 -16.10 -3.78
CA GLU A 139 4.48 -16.14 -4.49
C GLU A 139 4.47 -15.15 -5.66
N HIS A 140 3.42 -15.18 -6.48
CA HIS A 140 3.28 -14.26 -7.59
C HIS A 140 3.20 -12.81 -7.11
N PHE A 141 2.38 -12.50 -6.11
CA PHE A 141 2.31 -11.16 -5.52
C PHE A 141 3.67 -10.68 -5.00
N TYR A 142 4.37 -11.52 -4.24
CA TYR A 142 5.70 -11.20 -3.73
C TYR A 142 6.69 -10.90 -4.86
N SER A 143 6.65 -11.70 -5.95
CA SER A 143 7.49 -11.46 -7.13
C SER A 143 7.29 -10.07 -7.76
N GLN A 144 6.07 -9.53 -7.68
CA GLN A 144 5.70 -8.22 -8.22
C GLN A 144 5.99 -7.06 -7.27
N VAL A 145 5.85 -7.26 -5.95
CA VAL A 145 5.98 -6.16 -4.97
C VAL A 145 7.38 -6.05 -4.34
N LYS A 146 8.18 -7.12 -4.32
CA LYS A 146 9.43 -7.18 -3.54
C LYS A 146 10.43 -6.06 -3.80
N ALA A 147 10.47 -5.53 -5.02
CA ALA A 147 11.39 -4.46 -5.43
C ALA A 147 10.92 -3.05 -5.05
N LEU A 148 9.69 -2.91 -4.55
CA LEU A 148 9.15 -1.63 -4.09
C LEU A 148 9.56 -1.29 -2.65
N PHE A 149 10.14 -2.23 -1.91
CA PHE A 149 10.52 -2.02 -0.51
C PHE A 149 11.93 -2.61 -0.25
N PRO A 150 12.66 -2.11 0.77
CA PRO A 150 13.96 -2.63 1.13
C PRO A 150 13.91 -4.13 1.45
N HIS A 151 14.84 -4.90 0.88
CA HIS A 151 14.83 -6.37 1.02
C HIS A 151 14.87 -6.81 2.49
N GLN A 152 15.64 -6.11 3.33
CA GLN A 152 15.86 -6.46 4.73
C GLN A 152 14.59 -6.43 5.60
N PHE A 153 13.54 -5.73 5.17
CA PHE A 153 12.30 -5.64 5.93
C PHE A 153 11.28 -6.71 5.55
N TRP A 154 11.46 -7.41 4.42
CA TRP A 154 10.48 -8.43 4.05
C TRP A 154 10.49 -9.57 5.04
N HIS A 155 9.30 -9.96 5.47
CA HIS A 155 9.12 -11.11 6.34
C HIS A 155 7.88 -11.90 5.92
N LEU A 156 8.05 -13.22 5.83
CA LEU A 156 6.94 -14.16 5.69
C LEU A 156 6.68 -14.79 7.06
N LEU A 157 5.53 -14.48 7.60
CA LEU A 157 5.06 -14.93 8.89
C LEU A 157 4.10 -16.11 8.72
N GLY A 158 4.22 -17.14 9.54
CA GLY A 158 3.32 -18.30 9.53
C GLY A 158 3.97 -19.55 10.13
N GLN A 159 3.16 -20.56 10.41
CA GLN A 159 3.62 -21.83 10.96
C GLN A 159 4.20 -22.76 9.88
N ASP A 160 5.26 -23.49 10.22
CA ASP A 160 5.87 -24.58 9.42
C ASP A 160 6.17 -24.22 7.95
N LEU A 161 6.49 -22.94 7.69
CA LEU A 161 6.64 -22.39 6.34
C LEU A 161 7.63 -23.18 5.48
N VAL A 162 8.80 -23.53 6.02
CA VAL A 162 9.85 -24.21 5.24
C VAL A 162 9.44 -25.64 4.87
N GLN A 163 8.64 -26.30 5.71
CA GLN A 163 8.13 -27.65 5.47
C GLN A 163 6.94 -27.65 4.51
N LEU A 164 6.07 -26.63 4.59
CA LEU A 164 4.83 -26.57 3.82
C LEU A 164 4.98 -25.95 2.42
N LEU A 165 6.01 -25.13 2.20
CA LEU A 165 6.28 -24.53 0.89
C LEU A 165 7.00 -25.50 -0.07
N ASP A 166 6.55 -25.51 -1.32
CA ASP A 166 7.20 -26.26 -2.40
C ASP A 166 8.28 -25.37 -3.04
N LYS A 167 9.56 -25.76 -2.89
CA LYS A 167 10.71 -25.02 -3.44
C LYS A 167 10.65 -24.81 -4.96
N LYS A 168 10.02 -25.71 -5.72
CA LYS A 168 9.89 -25.57 -7.17
C LYS A 168 8.80 -24.58 -7.56
N LYS A 169 7.71 -24.55 -6.80
CA LYS A 169 6.56 -23.68 -7.10
C LYS A 169 6.67 -22.30 -6.45
N GLN A 170 7.16 -22.23 -5.21
CA GLN A 170 7.30 -20.98 -4.43
C GLN A 170 8.76 -20.70 -4.00
N PRO A 171 9.71 -20.59 -4.95
CA PRO A 171 11.13 -20.40 -4.63
C PRO A 171 11.40 -19.10 -3.86
N LEU A 172 10.66 -18.01 -4.12
CA LEU A 172 10.87 -16.74 -3.43
C LEU A 172 10.38 -16.79 -1.99
N LEU A 173 9.21 -17.38 -1.74
CA LEU A 173 8.69 -17.56 -0.39
C LEU A 173 9.56 -18.51 0.44
N VAL A 174 10.09 -19.59 -0.15
CA VAL A 174 11.05 -20.48 0.55
C VAL A 174 12.31 -19.70 0.94
N LYS A 175 12.84 -18.88 0.03
CA LYS A 175 14.01 -18.04 0.34
C LYS A 175 13.71 -17.08 1.48
N LEU A 176 12.53 -16.45 1.47
CA LEU A 176 12.11 -15.49 2.49
C LEU A 176 11.87 -16.14 3.86
N ALA A 177 11.24 -17.32 3.89
CA ALA A 177 11.02 -18.08 5.12
C ALA A 177 12.33 -18.51 5.78
N LYS A 178 13.36 -18.81 4.98
CA LYS A 178 14.70 -19.20 5.46
C LYS A 178 15.57 -18.03 5.91
N SER A 179 15.27 -16.80 5.47
CA SER A 179 15.97 -15.61 5.94
C SER A 179 15.44 -15.10 7.28
N SER A 180 14.36 -15.68 7.81
CA SER A 180 13.87 -15.38 9.15
C SER A 180 14.94 -15.72 10.20
N THR A 181 15.41 -14.71 10.92
CA THR A 181 16.30 -14.84 12.08
C THR A 181 15.54 -15.34 13.32
N THR A 182 16.27 -15.75 14.37
CA THR A 182 15.71 -16.09 15.69
C THR A 182 14.90 -14.97 16.33
N ASP A 183 15.14 -13.74 15.88
CA ASP A 183 14.50 -12.53 16.39
C ASP A 183 13.16 -12.24 15.70
N HIS A 184 12.79 -13.03 14.68
CA HIS A 184 11.46 -12.94 14.08
C HIS A 184 10.42 -13.63 14.96
N PRO A 185 9.17 -13.14 14.98
CA PRO A 185 8.15 -13.64 15.86
C PRO A 185 7.77 -15.07 15.46
N THR A 186 7.91 -16.00 16.41
CA THR A 186 7.35 -17.35 16.30
C THR A 186 5.86 -17.28 16.60
N THR A 187 5.03 -17.29 15.58
CA THR A 187 3.57 -17.22 15.73
C THR A 187 2.92 -18.49 15.23
N GLN A 188 1.82 -18.87 15.88
CA GLN A 188 0.92 -19.95 15.44
C GLN A 188 -0.13 -19.44 14.43
N GLU A 189 0.16 -18.37 13.68
CA GLU A 189 -0.71 -17.93 12.59
C GLU A 189 -0.84 -19.07 11.57
N GLU A 190 -2.05 -19.64 11.50
CA GLU A 190 -2.41 -20.75 10.61
C GLU A 190 -2.13 -20.41 9.14
N PHE A 191 -2.32 -19.14 8.77
CA PHE A 191 -2.22 -18.67 7.40
C PHE A 191 -0.99 -17.79 7.18
N PRO A 192 -0.22 -18.01 6.09
CA PRO A 192 0.91 -17.16 5.75
C PRO A 192 0.52 -15.70 5.58
N ARG A 193 1.30 -14.82 6.22
CA ARG A 193 1.20 -13.37 6.08
C ARG A 193 2.52 -12.81 5.57
N LEU A 194 2.45 -12.10 4.45
CA LEU A 194 3.57 -11.29 3.96
C LEU A 194 3.44 -9.88 4.52
N GLN A 195 4.52 -9.38 5.13
CA GLN A 195 4.58 -8.06 5.73
C GLN A 195 5.98 -7.48 5.65
N LEU A 196 6.10 -6.19 6.00
CA LEU A 196 7.37 -5.60 6.38
C LEU A 196 7.54 -5.73 7.90
N TYR A 197 8.74 -6.01 8.37
CA TYR A 197 9.04 -6.27 9.78
C TYR A 197 10.37 -5.62 10.18
N SER A 198 10.35 -4.95 11.32
CA SER A 198 11.54 -4.48 12.00
C SER A 198 12.05 -5.58 12.92
N VAL A 199 13.21 -6.14 12.59
CA VAL A 199 13.93 -7.04 13.51
C VAL A 199 14.45 -6.26 14.71
N LYS A 200 14.89 -5.02 14.49
CA LYS A 200 15.45 -4.14 15.52
C LYS A 200 14.44 -3.81 16.61
N ASP A 201 13.24 -3.41 16.19
CA ASP A 201 12.19 -2.90 17.08
C ASP A 201 11.06 -3.93 17.30
N GLY A 202 11.23 -5.15 16.79
CA GLY A 202 10.37 -6.30 17.10
C GLY A 202 8.92 -6.21 16.61
N HIS A 203 8.60 -5.36 15.64
CA HIS A 203 7.22 -5.13 15.19
C HIS A 203 7.08 -5.03 13.67
N ALA A 204 5.85 -5.26 13.19
CA ALA A 204 5.53 -5.14 11.77
C ALA A 204 5.40 -3.67 11.36
N LEU A 205 6.06 -3.29 10.27
CA LEU A 205 6.09 -1.91 9.78
C LEU A 205 4.79 -1.55 9.04
N ALA A 206 4.18 -0.45 9.43
CA ALA A 206 2.97 0.10 8.81
C ALA A 206 3.24 0.72 7.43
N ALA A 207 4.49 1.03 7.10
CA ALA A 207 4.93 1.57 5.80
C ALA A 207 4.38 0.76 4.62
N PHE A 208 4.24 -0.56 4.78
CA PHE A 208 3.73 -1.41 3.71
C PHE A 208 2.33 -0.97 3.25
N LYS A 209 1.39 -0.82 4.19
CA LYS A 209 0.05 -0.32 3.87
C LYS A 209 0.06 1.16 3.55
N PHE A 210 0.79 1.94 4.33
CA PHE A 210 0.84 3.39 4.18
C PHE A 210 1.18 3.78 2.75
N CYS A 211 2.27 3.20 2.22
CA CYS A 211 2.75 3.45 0.86
C CYS A 211 1.75 3.00 -0.21
N LEU A 212 1.24 1.78 -0.13
CA LEU A 212 0.30 1.25 -1.11
C LEU A 212 -1.04 2.02 -1.10
N HIS A 213 -1.50 2.45 0.08
CA HIS A 213 -2.69 3.27 0.22
C HIS A 213 -2.50 4.64 -0.41
N LEU A 214 -1.41 5.36 -0.09
CA LEU A 214 -1.14 6.66 -0.71
C LEU A 214 -0.91 6.55 -2.22
N ALA A 215 -0.27 5.48 -2.70
CA ALA A 215 -0.14 5.21 -4.12
C ALA A 215 -1.50 5.01 -4.80
N CYS A 216 -2.49 4.41 -4.13
CA CYS A 216 -3.85 4.32 -4.66
C CYS A 216 -4.53 5.70 -4.76
N ILE A 217 -4.32 6.59 -3.76
CA ILE A 217 -4.91 7.94 -3.77
C ILE A 217 -4.29 8.81 -4.86
N GLY A 218 -2.96 8.86 -4.90
CA GLY A 218 -2.17 9.69 -5.81
C GLY A 218 -1.76 9.01 -7.11
N ARG A 219 -2.54 8.04 -7.61
CA ARG A 219 -2.21 7.29 -8.84
C ARG A 219 -2.38 8.13 -10.11
N PRO A 220 -1.68 7.79 -11.21
CA PRO A 220 -1.98 8.33 -12.53
C PRO A 220 -3.41 8.03 -12.95
N ARG A 221 -4.05 8.95 -13.68
CA ARG A 221 -5.44 8.80 -14.13
C ARG A 221 -5.65 7.65 -15.11
N SER A 222 -4.60 7.31 -15.87
CA SER A 222 -4.59 6.16 -16.78
C SER A 222 -4.52 4.81 -16.07
N LEU A 223 -4.28 4.80 -14.74
CA LEU A 223 -4.24 3.57 -13.96
C LEU A 223 -5.60 3.30 -13.32
N GLU A 224 -6.34 2.41 -13.97
CA GLU A 224 -7.61 1.92 -13.47
C GLU A 224 -7.40 0.76 -12.48
N LEU A 225 -8.12 0.82 -11.36
CA LEU A 225 -8.11 -0.21 -10.33
C LEU A 225 -9.44 -0.98 -10.39
N GLN A 226 -9.34 -2.31 -10.41
CA GLN A 226 -10.46 -3.24 -10.49
C GLN A 226 -10.71 -3.81 -9.10
N VAL A 227 -11.48 -3.07 -8.30
CA VAL A 227 -11.84 -3.45 -6.93
C VAL A 227 -13.34 -3.33 -6.75
N GLU A 228 -13.95 -4.38 -6.23
CA GLU A 228 -15.38 -4.40 -5.93
C GLU A 228 -15.74 -3.25 -4.97
N GLY A 229 -16.68 -2.40 -5.38
CA GLY A 229 -17.11 -1.21 -4.62
C GLY A 229 -16.29 0.06 -4.87
N LEU A 230 -15.22 0.02 -5.65
CA LEU A 230 -14.51 1.24 -6.07
C LEU A 230 -15.27 1.89 -7.24
N LYS A 231 -15.74 3.12 -7.06
CA LYS A 231 -16.29 3.90 -8.17
C LYS A 231 -15.17 4.36 -9.10
N ILE A 232 -15.39 4.27 -10.41
CA ILE A 232 -14.47 4.86 -11.38
C ILE A 232 -14.59 6.38 -11.25
N THR A 233 -13.50 7.02 -10.82
CA THR A 233 -13.41 8.49 -10.78
C THR A 233 -13.29 9.01 -12.21
N THR A 234 -14.43 9.27 -12.84
CA THR A 234 -14.50 10.07 -14.06
C THR A 234 -14.77 11.50 -13.64
N CYS A 235 -13.87 12.42 -13.97
CA CYS A 235 -14.18 13.84 -13.96
C CYS A 235 -14.46 14.23 -15.42
N GLY A 236 -15.68 14.66 -15.71
CA GLY A 236 -15.99 15.36 -16.95
C GLY A 236 -15.36 16.75 -16.96
#